data_AF-R1FAA2-F1
#
_entry.id   AF-R1FAA2-F1
#
_cell.length_a   1.000
_cell.length_b   1.000
_cell.length_c   1.000
_cell.angle_alpha   90.00
_cell.angle_beta   90.00
_cell.angle_gamma   90.00
#
_symmetry.space_group_name_H-M   'P 1'
#
loop_
_entity.id
_entity.type
_entity.pdbx_description
1 polymer ?
#
loop_
_entity_poly.entity_id
_entity_poly.type
_entity_poly.pdbx_seq_one_letter_code
_entity_poly.pdbx_strand_id
1 'polypeptide(L)'
;MLAAGALTLRCSVPALAQAHALALVFYGLRLNLFLLYRELALPEEIHQMKKREASFAGRLKRAPVILGCSALYYLMAAPLRISAVAPTSGPAAAALVACSFLGFGIAALGDTIKTYVKAKEGKGYLVTSGPFRYLRHPNYTGELFGWTASALLGALVALSQGASFARSVLPWLIGSAVGWVGILFVLAGEAAAGLEKKQKAKYGGTPKYEEWVQGSWAGPVIAMGGSTDK
;
A
#
# COMPACT_ATOMS: atom_id res chain seq x y z
N MET A 1 -1.84 -1.05 11.03
CA MET A 1 -1.94 0.38 10.69
C MET A 1 -2.95 1.12 11.53
N LEU A 2 -4.25 0.86 11.37
CA LEU A 2 -5.30 1.51 12.17
C LEU A 2 -5.02 1.46 13.68
N ALA A 3 -4.76 0.27 14.22
CA ALA A 3 -4.45 0.09 15.63
C ALA A 3 -3.18 0.85 16.06
N ALA A 4 -2.10 0.80 15.26
CA ALA A 4 -0.85 1.49 15.57
C ALA A 4 -1.04 3.02 15.64
N GLY A 5 -1.77 3.59 14.68
CA GLY A 5 -2.09 5.02 14.68
C GLY A 5 -3.02 5.40 15.84
N ALA A 6 -4.11 4.66 16.04
CA ALA A 6 -5.07 4.93 17.12
C ALA A 6 -4.45 4.84 18.52
N LEU A 7 -3.60 3.83 18.78
CA LEU A 7 -2.89 3.70 20.05
C LEU A 7 -1.87 4.83 20.26
N THR A 8 -1.21 5.28 19.20
CA THR A 8 -0.26 6.40 19.28
C THR A 8 -0.99 7.71 19.61
N LEU A 9 -2.17 7.95 19.03
CA LEU A 9 -2.99 9.13 19.31
C LEU A 9 -3.57 9.17 20.74
N ARG A 10 -3.57 8.05 21.46
CA ARG A 10 -3.94 8.00 22.89
C ARG A 10 -2.81 8.43 23.81
N CYS A 11 -1.59 8.57 23.29
CA CYS A 11 -0.42 8.96 24.05
C CYS A 11 -0.12 10.46 23.81
N SER A 12 0.54 11.11 24.77
CA SER A 12 1.07 12.46 24.56
C SER A 12 2.31 12.38 23.67
N VAL A 13 2.13 12.63 22.37
CA VAL A 13 3.19 12.56 21.34
C VAL A 13 3.31 13.88 20.57
N PRO A 14 4.48 14.17 19.96
CA PRO A 14 4.69 15.38 19.17
C PRO A 14 3.66 15.55 18.05
N ALA A 15 3.33 16.80 17.68
CA ALA A 15 2.32 17.10 16.66
C ALA A 15 2.59 16.41 15.31
N LEU A 16 3.85 16.35 14.87
CA LEU A 16 4.26 15.62 13.68
C LEU A 16 3.90 14.12 13.77
N ALA A 17 4.10 13.50 14.94
CA ALA A 17 3.77 12.11 15.18
C ALA A 17 2.25 11.88 15.20
N GLN A 18 1.47 12.84 15.70
CA GLN A 18 0.01 12.80 15.62
C GLN A 18 -0.45 12.82 14.16
N ALA A 19 0.12 13.71 13.33
CA ALA A 19 -0.19 13.79 11.91
C ALA A 19 0.23 12.50 11.17
N HIS A 20 1.39 11.95 11.49
CA HIS A 20 1.84 10.66 10.96
C HIS A 20 0.92 9.50 11.39
N ALA A 21 0.48 9.48 12.65
CA ALA A 21 -0.47 8.50 13.16
C ALA A 21 -1.82 8.59 12.42
N LEU A 22 -2.31 9.81 12.17
CA LEU A 22 -3.52 10.05 11.38
C LEU A 22 -3.38 9.54 9.94
N ALA A 23 -2.21 9.65 9.32
CA ALA A 23 -1.96 9.06 7.99
C ALA A 23 -2.10 7.52 8.01
N LEU A 24 -1.59 6.86 9.06
CA LEU A 24 -1.74 5.41 9.24
C LEU A 24 -3.17 4.99 9.59
N VAL A 25 -3.90 5.81 10.35
CA VAL A 25 -5.34 5.63 10.60
C VAL A 25 -6.10 5.75 9.29
N PHE A 26 -5.83 6.78 8.49
CA PHE A 26 -6.45 6.99 7.19
C PHE A 26 -6.21 5.79 6.26
N TYR A 27 -4.97 5.34 6.11
CA TYR A 27 -4.63 4.11 5.36
C TYR A 27 -5.42 2.90 5.88
N GLY A 28 -5.42 2.70 7.20
CA GLY A 28 -6.08 1.56 7.82
C GLY A 28 -7.58 1.58 7.57
N LEU A 29 -8.24 2.71 7.81
CA LEU A 29 -9.68 2.86 7.59
C LEU A 29 -10.03 2.67 6.11
N ARG A 30 -9.36 3.37 5.20
CA ARG A 30 -9.71 3.29 3.77
C ARG A 30 -9.55 1.88 3.24
N LEU A 31 -8.53 1.14 3.66
CA LEU A 31 -8.32 -0.24 3.21
C LEU A 31 -9.40 -1.17 3.77
N ASN A 32 -9.63 -1.13 5.09
CA ASN A 32 -10.58 -2.02 5.74
C ASN A 32 -12.02 -1.73 5.30
N LEU A 33 -12.41 -0.46 5.20
CA LEU A 33 -13.72 -0.05 4.72
C LEU A 33 -13.93 -0.42 3.25
N PHE A 34 -12.91 -0.25 2.40
CA PHE A 34 -13.00 -0.66 1.00
C PHE A 34 -13.19 -2.17 0.85
N LEU A 35 -12.43 -2.97 1.61
CA LEU A 35 -12.56 -4.42 1.60
C LEU A 35 -13.92 -4.87 2.15
N LEU A 36 -14.40 -4.26 3.22
CA LEU A 36 -15.71 -4.53 3.81
C LEU A 36 -16.84 -4.17 2.85
N TYR A 37 -16.80 -2.98 2.26
CA TYR A 37 -17.77 -2.56 1.24
C TYR A 37 -17.79 -3.53 0.06
N ARG A 38 -16.62 -3.95 -0.43
CA ARG A 38 -16.52 -4.91 -1.52
C ARG A 38 -17.19 -6.24 -1.18
N GLU A 39 -17.03 -6.72 0.05
CA GLU A 39 -17.62 -7.98 0.51
C GLU A 39 -19.14 -7.87 0.68
N LEU A 40 -19.63 -6.76 1.28
CA LEU A 40 -21.05 -6.63 1.65
C LEU A 40 -21.94 -6.09 0.53
N ALA A 41 -21.41 -5.25 -0.37
CA ALA A 41 -22.23 -4.45 -1.29
C ALA A 41 -22.03 -4.79 -2.77
N LEU A 42 -20.96 -5.49 -3.15
CA LEU A 42 -20.72 -5.86 -4.54
C LEU A 42 -21.15 -7.31 -4.84
N PRO A 43 -21.79 -7.57 -6.00
CA PRO A 43 -22.13 -8.92 -6.43
C PRO A 43 -20.92 -9.85 -6.44
N GLU A 44 -21.12 -11.11 -6.07
CA GLU A 44 -20.07 -12.13 -5.90
C GLU A 44 -19.24 -12.36 -7.17
N GLU A 45 -19.86 -12.22 -8.34
CA GLU A 45 -19.16 -12.25 -9.62
C GLU A 45 -18.06 -11.16 -9.75
N ILE A 46 -18.13 -10.04 -9.00
CA ILE A 46 -17.09 -8.97 -8.94
C ILE A 46 -15.95 -9.40 -8.02
N HIS A 47 -16.20 -10.34 -7.11
CA HIS A 47 -15.18 -10.89 -6.24
C HIS A 47 -14.24 -11.77 -7.06
N GLN A 48 -12.95 -11.51 -6.94
CA GLN A 48 -11.93 -12.30 -7.62
C GLN A 48 -11.62 -13.62 -6.89
N MET A 49 -12.11 -13.78 -5.66
CA MET A 49 -11.86 -14.95 -4.83
C MET A 49 -13.10 -15.84 -4.81
N LYS A 50 -12.93 -17.11 -5.20
CA LYS A 50 -13.97 -18.12 -5.01
C LYS A 50 -14.08 -18.45 -3.52
N LYS A 51 -15.30 -18.45 -2.97
CA LYS A 51 -15.54 -19.01 -1.64
C LYS A 51 -15.08 -20.46 -1.62
N ARG A 52 -14.22 -20.79 -0.65
CA ARG A 52 -13.78 -22.16 -0.37
C ARG A 52 -14.16 -22.47 1.06
N GLU A 53 -14.97 -23.50 1.25
CA GLU A 53 -15.11 -24.12 2.57
C GLU A 53 -13.73 -24.63 3.00
N ALA A 54 -13.27 -24.16 4.16
CA ALA A 54 -11.97 -24.51 4.69
C ALA A 54 -12.14 -25.18 6.05
N SER A 55 -11.80 -26.46 6.11
CA SER A 55 -11.62 -27.21 7.35
C SER A 55 -10.60 -26.52 8.26
N PHE A 56 -10.57 -26.87 9.54
CA PHE A 56 -9.59 -26.32 10.49
C PHE A 56 -8.14 -26.48 9.98
N ALA A 57 -7.80 -27.66 9.45
CA ALA A 57 -6.51 -27.90 8.81
C ALA A 57 -6.28 -26.99 7.59
N GLY A 58 -7.31 -26.75 6.78
CA GLY A 58 -7.25 -25.80 5.65
C GLY A 58 -7.05 -24.34 6.08
N ARG A 59 -7.55 -23.95 7.26
CA ARG A 59 -7.31 -22.63 7.86
C ARG A 59 -5.87 -22.52 8.38
N LEU A 60 -5.36 -23.57 9.03
CA LEU A 60 -3.99 -23.57 9.57
C LEU A 60 -2.92 -23.44 8.48
N LYS A 61 -3.17 -24.00 7.29
CA LYS A 61 -2.31 -23.81 6.10
C LYS A 61 -2.18 -22.35 5.64
N ARG A 62 -3.08 -21.45 6.07
CA ARG A 62 -3.02 -20.00 5.77
C ARG A 62 -2.21 -19.22 6.81
N ALA A 63 -1.89 -19.83 7.95
CA ALA A 63 -1.19 -19.15 9.04
C ALA A 63 0.14 -18.50 8.60
N PRO A 64 1.02 -19.16 7.80
CA PRO A 64 2.27 -18.53 7.38
C PRO A 64 2.05 -17.23 6.58
N VAL A 65 1.05 -17.21 5.68
CA VAL A 65 0.72 -16.02 4.89
C VAL A 65 0.16 -14.90 5.77
N ILE A 66 -0.73 -15.24 6.70
CA ILE A 66 -1.33 -14.27 7.63
C ILE A 66 -0.25 -13.68 8.55
N LEU A 67 0.62 -14.52 9.10
CA LEU A 67 1.72 -14.10 9.97
C LEU A 67 2.74 -13.25 9.18
N GLY A 68 3.09 -13.65 7.96
CA GLY A 68 3.98 -12.88 7.08
C GLY A 68 3.41 -11.50 6.74
N CYS A 69 2.13 -11.42 6.35
CA CYS A 69 1.47 -10.14 6.11
C CYS A 69 1.40 -9.29 7.38
N SER A 70 1.08 -9.90 8.52
CA SER A 70 1.00 -9.20 9.81
C SER A 70 2.36 -8.66 10.23
N ALA A 71 3.43 -9.44 10.07
CA ALA A 71 4.80 -9.02 10.32
C ALA A 71 5.20 -7.87 9.38
N LEU A 72 4.89 -7.97 8.09
CA LEU A 72 5.15 -6.89 7.13
C LEU A 72 4.48 -5.58 7.56
N TYR A 73 3.18 -5.61 7.88
CA TYR A 73 2.47 -4.42 8.37
C TYR A 73 2.99 -3.93 9.72
N TYR A 74 3.47 -4.81 10.60
CA TYR A 74 4.11 -4.39 11.84
C TYR A 74 5.39 -3.59 11.56
N LEU A 75 6.24 -4.09 10.66
CA LEU A 75 7.49 -3.45 10.26
C LEU A 75 7.25 -2.13 9.50
N MET A 76 6.25 -2.08 8.62
CA MET A 76 5.83 -0.84 7.95
C MET A 76 5.30 0.23 8.91
N ALA A 77 4.87 -0.15 10.12
CA ALA A 77 4.44 0.79 11.17
C ALA A 77 5.62 1.27 12.05
N ALA A 78 6.80 0.68 11.93
CA ALA A 78 7.99 1.06 12.68
C ALA A 78 8.36 2.55 12.58
N PRO A 79 8.30 3.24 11.42
CA PRO A 79 8.64 4.66 11.36
C PRO A 79 7.71 5.53 12.22
N LEU A 80 6.46 5.11 12.49
CA LEU A 80 5.59 5.82 13.43
C LEU A 80 6.14 5.78 14.86
N ARG A 81 6.70 4.64 15.29
CA ARG A 81 7.34 4.50 16.61
C ARG A 81 8.52 5.44 16.77
N ILE A 82 9.31 5.62 15.72
CA ILE A 82 10.44 6.57 15.71
C ILE A 82 9.92 8.01 15.85
N SER A 83 8.95 8.41 15.03
CA SER A 83 8.39 9.77 15.11
C SER A 83 7.68 10.07 16.43
N ALA A 84 7.13 9.05 17.11
CA ALA A 84 6.39 9.22 18.36
C ALA A 84 7.28 9.53 19.57
N VAL A 85 8.57 9.17 19.53
CA VAL A 85 9.50 9.30 20.67
C VAL A 85 10.53 10.42 20.50
N ALA A 86 10.45 11.20 19.41
CA ALA A 86 11.33 12.33 19.16
C ALA A 86 10.55 13.56 18.68
N PRO A 87 10.76 14.73 19.30
CA PRO A 87 10.23 15.98 18.78
C PRO A 87 11.02 16.37 17.52
N THR A 88 10.40 16.23 16.36
CA THR A 88 10.91 16.74 15.09
C THR A 88 9.88 17.66 14.46
N SER A 89 10.34 18.75 13.87
CA SER A 89 9.51 19.71 13.14
C SER A 89 10.29 20.24 11.94
N GLY A 90 9.58 20.84 10.99
CA GLY A 90 10.19 21.45 9.82
C GLY A 90 9.50 21.03 8.51
N PRO A 91 9.76 21.79 7.43
CA PRO A 91 9.03 21.65 6.16
C PRO A 91 9.24 20.28 5.52
N ALA A 92 10.45 19.70 5.60
CA ALA A 92 10.73 18.38 5.05
C ALA A 92 9.92 17.28 5.73
N ALA A 93 9.86 17.30 7.06
CA ALA A 93 9.09 16.32 7.83
C ALA A 93 7.57 16.46 7.57
N ALA A 94 7.07 17.70 7.53
CA ALA A 94 5.67 17.97 7.18
C ALA A 94 5.33 17.52 5.75
N ALA A 95 6.23 17.77 4.78
CA ALA A 95 6.06 17.33 3.40
C ALA A 95 6.00 15.81 3.28
N LEU A 96 6.81 15.06 4.04
CA LEU A 96 6.75 13.59 4.05
C LEU A 96 5.43 13.07 4.60
N VAL A 97 4.89 13.66 5.67
CA VAL A 97 3.54 13.32 6.16
C VAL A 97 2.48 13.64 5.11
N ALA A 98 2.56 14.80 4.46
CA ALA A 98 1.64 15.18 3.39
C ALA A 98 1.72 14.20 2.20
N CYS A 99 2.93 13.81 1.78
CA CYS A 99 3.15 12.78 0.77
C CYS A 99 2.55 11.42 1.17
N SER A 100 2.61 11.05 2.45
CA SER A 100 1.90 9.86 2.95
C SER A 100 0.40 9.95 2.72
N PHE A 101 -0.25 11.06 3.11
CA PHE A 101 -1.67 11.26 2.85
C PHE A 101 -2.01 11.28 1.36
N LEU A 102 -1.25 12.02 0.54
CA LEU A 102 -1.48 12.12 -0.89
C LEU A 102 -1.35 10.76 -1.58
N GLY A 103 -0.32 9.98 -1.26
CA GLY A 103 -0.16 8.63 -1.77
C GLY A 103 -1.33 7.73 -1.40
N PHE A 104 -1.71 7.69 -0.12
CA PHE A 104 -2.86 6.90 0.32
C PHE A 104 -4.19 7.38 -0.28
N GLY A 105 -4.33 8.68 -0.54
CA GLY A 105 -5.49 9.28 -1.20
C GLY A 105 -5.60 8.87 -2.66
N ILE A 106 -4.49 8.91 -3.43
CA ILE A 106 -4.43 8.37 -4.79
C ILE A 106 -4.84 6.89 -4.80
N ALA A 107 -4.40 6.13 -3.80
CA ALA A 107 -4.75 4.72 -3.72
C ALA A 107 -6.26 4.51 -3.51
N ALA A 108 -6.85 5.25 -2.58
CA ALA A 108 -8.29 5.21 -2.30
C ALA A 108 -9.13 5.65 -3.52
N LEU A 109 -8.69 6.68 -4.25
CA LEU A 109 -9.34 7.14 -5.48
C LEU A 109 -9.27 6.06 -6.58
N GLY A 110 -8.12 5.40 -6.73
CA GLY A 110 -7.94 4.28 -7.65
C GLY A 110 -8.94 3.14 -7.40
N ASP A 111 -9.07 2.73 -6.14
CA ASP A 111 -10.02 1.68 -5.75
C ASP A 111 -11.47 2.09 -6.00
N THR A 112 -11.83 3.31 -5.63
CA THR A 112 -13.19 3.85 -5.77
C THR A 112 -13.59 3.95 -7.23
N ILE A 113 -12.75 4.55 -8.07
CA ILE A 113 -13.03 4.74 -9.51
C ILE A 113 -13.08 3.39 -10.22
N LYS A 114 -12.14 2.48 -9.93
CA LYS A 114 -12.16 1.13 -10.51
C LYS A 114 -13.45 0.39 -10.18
N THR A 115 -13.91 0.51 -8.94
CA THR A 115 -15.13 -0.15 -8.47
C THR A 115 -16.37 0.45 -9.11
N TYR A 116 -16.49 1.77 -9.11
CA TYR A 116 -17.59 2.49 -9.73
C TYR A 116 -17.71 2.18 -11.22
N VAL A 117 -16.61 2.30 -11.98
CA VAL A 117 -16.63 2.04 -13.42
C VAL A 117 -16.97 0.58 -13.73
N LYS A 118 -16.45 -0.39 -12.96
CA LYS A 118 -16.78 -1.80 -13.17
C LYS A 118 -18.20 -2.17 -12.76
N ALA A 119 -18.80 -1.46 -11.81
CA ALA A 119 -20.21 -1.63 -11.46
C ALA A 119 -21.11 -1.10 -12.58
N LYS A 120 -20.73 0.02 -13.21
CA LYS A 120 -21.49 0.68 -14.29
C LYS A 120 -21.32 0.00 -15.66
N GLU A 121 -20.08 -0.27 -16.06
CA GLU A 121 -19.73 -0.75 -17.42
C GLU A 121 -19.50 -2.27 -17.46
N GLY A 122 -19.55 -2.93 -16.30
CA GLY A 122 -19.35 -4.38 -16.15
C GLY A 122 -17.91 -4.80 -15.81
N LYS A 123 -17.79 -6.01 -15.25
CA LYS A 123 -16.51 -6.64 -14.82
C LYS A 123 -15.48 -6.77 -15.92
N GLY A 124 -15.98 -6.98 -17.14
CA GLY A 124 -15.24 -7.04 -18.38
C GLY A 124 -14.46 -5.77 -18.68
N TYR A 125 -14.93 -4.60 -18.24
CA TYR A 125 -14.45 -3.31 -18.73
C TYR A 125 -13.00 -2.99 -18.31
N LEU A 126 -12.22 -2.49 -19.27
CA LEU A 126 -10.89 -1.91 -19.07
C LEU A 126 -11.05 -0.45 -18.63
N VAL A 127 -10.70 -0.17 -17.39
CA VAL A 127 -10.80 1.17 -16.78
C VAL A 127 -9.56 1.98 -17.18
N THR A 128 -9.75 3.02 -18.00
CA THR A 128 -8.68 3.91 -18.50
C THR A 128 -8.91 5.39 -18.14
N SER A 129 -9.96 5.68 -17.36
CA SER A 129 -10.37 7.04 -16.98
C SER A 129 -9.94 7.41 -15.55
N GLY A 130 -10.01 8.71 -15.22
CA GLY A 130 -9.58 9.23 -13.93
C GLY A 130 -8.08 8.99 -13.71
N PRO A 131 -7.63 8.53 -12.52
CA PRO A 131 -6.21 8.29 -12.26
C PRO A 131 -5.65 7.17 -13.12
N PHE A 132 -6.49 6.26 -13.65
CA PHE A 132 -6.04 5.21 -14.56
C PHE A 132 -5.52 5.76 -15.89
N ARG A 133 -5.87 7.01 -16.27
CA ARG A 133 -5.31 7.66 -17.46
C ARG A 133 -3.78 7.79 -17.37
N TYR A 134 -3.26 8.01 -16.17
CA TYR A 134 -1.84 8.30 -15.94
C TYR A 134 -1.10 7.15 -15.27
N LEU A 135 -1.79 6.37 -14.43
CA LEU A 135 -1.21 5.29 -13.64
C LEU A 135 -1.91 3.98 -13.97
N ARG A 136 -1.17 2.94 -14.39
CA ARG A 136 -1.78 1.63 -14.65
C ARG A 136 -2.35 1.01 -13.37
N HIS A 137 -1.72 1.31 -12.25
CA HIS A 137 -2.08 0.79 -10.93
C HIS A 137 -2.13 1.91 -9.88
N PRO A 138 -3.13 2.82 -9.92
CA PRO A 138 -3.18 3.96 -9.00
C PRO A 138 -3.18 3.55 -7.52
N ASN A 139 -3.84 2.43 -7.17
CA ASN A 139 -3.75 1.84 -5.84
C ASN A 139 -2.29 1.56 -5.46
N TYR A 140 -1.60 0.72 -6.22
CA TYR A 140 -0.23 0.29 -5.90
C TYR A 140 0.74 1.47 -5.89
N THR A 141 0.64 2.37 -6.88
CA THR A 141 1.46 3.58 -6.95
C THR A 141 1.24 4.48 -5.73
N GLY A 142 -0.02 4.70 -5.35
CA GLY A 142 -0.36 5.52 -4.19
C GLY A 142 0.13 4.90 -2.88
N GLU A 143 -0.07 3.60 -2.68
CA GLU A 143 0.49 2.87 -1.53
C GLU A 143 2.01 3.01 -1.48
N LEU A 144 2.66 2.83 -2.62
CA LEU A 144 4.11 2.90 -2.70
C LEU A 144 4.65 4.28 -2.28
N PHE A 145 4.09 5.36 -2.84
CA PHE A 145 4.49 6.71 -2.46
C PHE A 145 4.23 6.97 -0.98
N GLY A 146 3.07 6.55 -0.48
CA GLY A 146 2.70 6.81 0.89
C GLY A 146 3.59 6.10 1.92
N TRP A 147 3.92 4.84 1.65
CA TRP A 147 4.82 4.04 2.48
C TRP A 147 6.28 4.45 2.36
N THR A 148 6.71 4.88 1.18
CA THR A 148 8.06 5.45 0.99
C THR A 148 8.21 6.73 1.80
N ALA A 149 7.23 7.63 1.75
CA ALA A 149 7.26 8.86 2.53
C ALA A 149 7.26 8.60 4.05
N SER A 150 6.50 7.61 4.51
CA SER A 150 6.48 7.20 5.92
C SER A 150 7.84 6.63 6.38
N ALA A 151 8.47 5.77 5.58
CA ALA A 151 9.80 5.23 5.88
C ALA A 151 10.87 6.33 5.88
N LEU A 152 10.85 7.22 4.90
CA LEU A 152 11.75 8.38 4.84
C LEU A 152 11.55 9.33 6.04
N LEU A 153 10.33 9.48 6.53
CA LEU A 153 10.05 10.28 7.72
C LEU A 153 10.73 9.67 8.95
N GLY A 154 10.63 8.35 9.15
CA GLY A 154 11.32 7.67 10.25
C GLY A 154 12.84 7.83 10.17
N ALA A 155 13.43 7.69 8.98
CA ALA A 155 14.85 7.91 8.76
C ALA A 155 15.26 9.37 9.03
N LEU A 156 14.50 10.34 8.51
CA LEU A 156 14.74 11.77 8.72
C LEU A 156 14.72 12.11 10.22
N VAL A 157 13.68 11.67 10.95
CA VAL A 157 13.58 11.88 12.39
C VAL A 157 14.81 11.32 13.09
N ALA A 158 15.15 10.04 12.85
CA ALA A 158 16.27 9.42 13.54
C ALA A 158 17.62 10.10 13.28
N LEU A 159 17.87 10.52 12.04
CA LEU A 159 19.11 11.20 11.67
C LEU A 159 19.16 12.65 12.19
N SER A 160 18.02 13.35 12.22
CA SER A 160 17.94 14.74 12.69
C SER A 160 18.23 14.90 14.19
N GLN A 161 18.00 13.86 15.00
CA GLN A 161 18.27 13.86 16.44
C GLN A 161 19.72 13.47 16.80
N GLY A 162 20.55 13.16 15.80
CA GLY A 162 21.95 12.78 15.98
C GLY A 162 22.19 11.29 16.22
N ALA A 163 23.47 10.89 16.17
CA ALA A 163 23.87 9.49 16.09
C ALA A 163 23.50 8.65 17.32
N SER A 164 23.48 9.24 18.52
CA SER A 164 23.11 8.52 19.76
C SER A 164 21.62 8.13 19.74
N PHE A 165 20.75 9.05 19.32
CA PHE A 165 19.33 8.75 19.16
C PHE A 165 19.11 7.72 18.05
N ALA A 166 19.75 7.89 16.89
CA ALA A 166 19.66 6.93 15.79
C ALA A 166 20.03 5.49 16.23
N ARG A 167 21.07 5.34 17.07
CA ARG A 167 21.43 4.03 17.67
C ARG A 167 20.36 3.50 18.62
N SER A 168 19.75 4.36 19.44
CA SER A 168 18.70 3.95 20.38
C SER A 168 17.43 3.43 19.67
N VAL A 169 17.13 3.94 18.46
CA VAL A 169 15.98 3.51 17.65
C VAL A 169 16.37 2.57 16.51
N LEU A 170 17.61 2.07 16.48
CA LEU A 170 18.15 1.27 15.38
C LEU A 170 17.29 0.05 15.02
N PRO A 171 16.73 -0.73 15.98
CA PRO A 171 15.82 -1.83 15.63
C PRO A 171 14.59 -1.38 14.84
N TRP A 172 14.04 -0.20 15.16
CA TRP A 172 12.91 0.37 14.45
C TRP A 172 13.30 0.93 13.08
N LEU A 173 14.52 1.48 12.93
CA LEU A 173 15.04 1.89 11.63
C LEU A 173 15.23 0.69 10.70
N ILE A 174 15.84 -0.38 11.19
CA ILE A 174 16.00 -1.63 10.44
C ILE A 174 14.62 -2.18 10.10
N GLY A 175 13.70 -2.24 11.06
CA GLY A 175 12.33 -2.67 10.82
C GLY A 175 11.61 -1.83 9.76
N SER A 176 11.77 -0.50 9.81
CA SER A 176 11.22 0.42 8.80
C SER A 176 11.77 0.13 7.40
N ALA A 177 13.10 -0.08 7.29
CA ALA A 177 13.74 -0.39 6.02
C ALA A 177 13.27 -1.75 5.47
N VAL A 178 13.24 -2.80 6.31
CA VAL A 178 12.75 -4.13 5.93
C VAL A 178 11.28 -4.08 5.52
N GLY A 179 10.44 -3.37 6.28
CA GLY A 179 9.03 -3.18 5.95
C GLY A 179 8.82 -2.45 4.62
N TRP A 180 9.61 -1.39 4.38
CA TRP A 180 9.58 -0.63 3.13
C TRP A 180 10.03 -1.45 1.92
N VAL A 181 11.14 -2.18 2.03
CA VAL A 181 11.60 -3.11 0.98
C VAL A 181 10.58 -4.23 0.73
N GLY A 182 9.99 -4.76 1.80
CA GLY A 182 8.95 -5.79 1.71
C GLY A 182 7.71 -5.31 0.93
N ILE A 183 7.18 -4.12 1.25
CA ILE A 183 6.01 -3.61 0.53
C ILE A 183 6.34 -3.22 -0.91
N LEU A 184 7.55 -2.69 -1.16
CA LEU A 184 8.08 -2.47 -2.51
C LEU A 184 8.03 -3.77 -3.32
N PHE A 185 8.57 -4.86 -2.78
CA PHE A 185 8.60 -6.15 -3.47
C PHE A 185 7.20 -6.71 -3.74
N VAL A 186 6.29 -6.64 -2.76
CA VAL A 186 4.91 -7.10 -2.90
C VAL A 186 4.16 -6.31 -3.99
N LEU A 187 4.28 -4.98 -3.98
CA LEU A 187 3.56 -4.12 -4.92
C LEU A 187 4.19 -4.11 -6.32
N ALA A 188 5.51 -3.87 -6.42
CA ALA A 188 6.25 -3.69 -7.66
C ALA A 188 6.62 -5.01 -8.36
N GLY A 189 6.79 -6.09 -7.58
CA GLY A 189 7.09 -7.42 -8.09
C GLY A 189 5.82 -8.20 -8.36
N GLU A 190 5.30 -8.86 -7.32
CA GLU A 190 4.27 -9.89 -7.48
C GLU A 190 2.91 -9.34 -7.92
N ALA A 191 2.45 -8.24 -7.31
CA ALA A 191 1.12 -7.71 -7.56
C ALA A 191 1.00 -6.98 -8.90
N ALA A 192 1.93 -6.05 -9.20
CA ALA A 192 1.93 -5.32 -10.47
C ALA A 192 2.17 -6.25 -11.66
N ALA A 193 3.24 -7.07 -11.63
CA ALA A 193 3.55 -7.96 -12.76
C ALA A 193 2.42 -8.98 -13.01
N GLY A 194 1.83 -9.54 -11.94
CA GLY A 194 0.69 -10.44 -12.06
C GLY A 194 -0.54 -9.78 -12.66
N LEU A 195 -0.79 -8.50 -12.34
CA LEU A 195 -1.91 -7.75 -12.87
C LEU A 195 -1.70 -7.35 -14.33
N GLU A 196 -0.50 -6.90 -14.70
CA GLU A 196 -0.11 -6.60 -16.09
C GLU A 196 -0.28 -7.83 -16.99
N LYS A 197 0.19 -9.01 -16.53
CA LYS A 197 0.00 -10.27 -17.27
C LYS A 197 -1.48 -10.58 -17.51
N LYS A 198 -2.32 -10.43 -16.47
CA LYS A 198 -3.77 -10.66 -16.57
C LYS A 198 -4.47 -9.65 -17.48
N GLN A 199 -4.06 -8.38 -17.42
CA GLN A 199 -4.63 -7.32 -18.27
C GLN A 199 -4.23 -7.52 -19.74
N LYS A 200 -2.96 -7.82 -20.01
CA LYS A 200 -2.50 -8.15 -21.36
C LYS A 200 -3.21 -9.37 -21.94
N ALA A 201 -3.38 -10.44 -21.15
CA ALA A 201 -4.10 -11.63 -21.60
C ALA A 201 -5.59 -11.35 -21.92
N LYS A 202 -6.20 -10.37 -21.24
CA LYS A 202 -7.63 -10.06 -21.39
C LYS A 202 -7.92 -8.99 -22.44
N TYR A 203 -7.03 -8.01 -22.59
CA TYR A 203 -7.27 -6.79 -23.37
C TYR A 203 -6.21 -6.53 -24.45
N GLY A 204 -5.12 -7.29 -24.44
CA GLY A 204 -4.01 -7.11 -25.38
C GLY A 204 -4.46 -7.25 -26.83
N GLY A 205 -3.83 -6.47 -27.71
CA GLY A 205 -4.19 -6.42 -29.13
C GLY A 205 -5.42 -5.56 -29.45
N THR A 206 -6.09 -4.97 -28.45
CA THR A 206 -7.13 -3.96 -28.69
C THR A 206 -6.51 -2.55 -28.78
N PRO A 207 -6.92 -1.69 -29.73
CA PRO A 207 -6.36 -0.33 -29.85
C PRO A 207 -6.43 0.47 -28.55
N LYS A 208 -7.56 0.37 -27.83
CA LYS A 208 -7.77 1.04 -26.53
C LYS A 208 -6.74 0.62 -25.47
N TYR A 209 -6.37 -0.66 -25.42
CA TYR A 209 -5.40 -1.15 -24.45
C TYR A 209 -3.99 -0.67 -24.80
N GLU A 210 -3.59 -0.76 -26.06
CA GLU A 210 -2.25 -0.35 -26.49
C GLU A 210 -2.03 1.16 -26.29
N GLU A 211 -3.01 1.99 -26.66
CA GLU A 211 -2.99 3.44 -26.41
C GLU A 211 -2.86 3.75 -24.91
N TRP A 212 -3.65 3.05 -24.08
CA TRP A 212 -3.61 3.24 -22.63
C TRP A 212 -2.25 2.85 -22.04
N VAL A 213 -1.66 1.73 -22.45
CA VAL A 213 -0.34 1.28 -21.96
C VAL A 213 0.76 2.27 -22.34
N GLN A 214 0.71 2.84 -23.55
CA GLN A 214 1.67 3.85 -24.00
C GLN A 214 1.54 5.16 -23.23
N GLY A 215 0.30 5.56 -22.88
CA GLY A 215 0.00 6.81 -22.20
C GLY A 215 0.07 6.77 -20.67
N SER A 216 0.34 5.61 -20.06
CA SER A 216 0.26 5.45 -18.60
C SER A 216 1.50 4.76 -17.99
N TRP A 217 1.87 5.23 -16.79
CA TRP A 217 3.00 4.70 -16.05
C TRP A 217 2.66 3.40 -15.32
N ALA A 218 3.49 2.38 -15.50
CA ALA A 218 3.38 1.07 -14.87
C ALA A 218 3.64 1.09 -13.35
N GLY A 219 4.30 2.14 -12.85
CA GLY A 219 5.00 2.08 -11.57
C GLY A 219 6.41 1.46 -11.73
N PRO A 220 7.14 1.30 -10.62
CA PRO A 220 8.35 0.49 -10.63
C PRO A 220 7.96 -0.97 -10.88
N VAL A 221 8.56 -1.58 -11.90
CA VAL A 221 8.39 -3.00 -12.19
C VAL A 221 9.71 -3.68 -11.86
N ILE A 222 9.70 -4.54 -10.85
CA ILE A 222 10.85 -5.39 -10.57
C ILE A 222 10.69 -6.61 -11.47
N ALA A 223 11.56 -6.74 -12.47
CA ALA A 223 11.62 -7.93 -13.31
C ALA A 223 12.04 -9.11 -12.43
N MET A 224 11.07 -9.82 -11.87
CA MET A 224 11.29 -11.14 -11.30
C MET A 224 11.64 -12.03 -12.47
N GLY A 225 12.92 -12.38 -12.61
CA GLY A 225 13.41 -13.28 -13.65
C GLY A 225 12.47 -14.47 -13.73
N GLY A 226 11.76 -14.58 -14.85
CA GLY A 226 10.85 -15.69 -15.07
C GLY A 226 11.64 -16.98 -14.90
N SER A 227 11.13 -17.92 -14.11
CA SER A 227 11.53 -19.30 -14.31
C SER A 227 11.18 -19.62 -15.75
N THR A 228 12.21 -19.71 -16.59
CA THR A 228 12.15 -20.36 -17.88
C THR A 228 11.45 -21.70 -17.71
N ASP A 229 10.46 -21.94 -18.56
CA ASP A 229 9.80 -23.23 -18.72
C ASP A 229 10.82 -24.38 -18.61
N LYS A 230 10.54 -25.32 -17.70
CA LYS A 230 10.95 -26.72 -17.78
C LYS A 230 9.78 -27.57 -17.30
#